data_AF-A0A934HUJ5-F1
#
_entry.id   AF-A0A934HUJ5-F1
#
_cell.length_a   1.000
_cell.length_b   1.000
_cell.length_c   1.000
_cell.angle_alpha   90.00
_cell.angle_beta   90.00
_cell.angle_gamma   90.00
#
_symmetry.space_group_name_H-M   'P 1'
#
loop_
_entity.id
_entity.type
_entity.pdbx_description
1 polymer ?
#
loop_
_entity_poly.entity_id
_entity_poly.type
_entity_poly.pdbx_seq_one_letter_code
_entity_poly.pdbx_strand_id
1 'polypeptide(L)'
;MENKFYTIDQVAEMLGMHHKTIRKFITEGRLIANKVGKQWRISGHDLSLFLEKNDEKFDAKKINKEQGVSFSTISENVEIVESKINVSTVVDINEIDMDEYMRISNMLLAVMNCKDSEMKKSTINMKHNKEEKRLRIMLWGSLKFIENMLSTISILVETNNL
;
A
#
# COMPACT_ATOMS: atom_id res chain seq x y z
N MET A 1 -32.00 -3.76 26.02
CA MET A 1 -30.81 -2.98 25.62
C MET A 1 -31.13 -2.33 24.29
N GLU A 2 -31.06 -1.00 24.19
CA GLU A 2 -31.40 -0.28 22.96
C GLU A 2 -30.38 -0.59 21.86
N ASN A 3 -30.82 -1.23 20.77
CA ASN A 3 -30.03 -1.34 19.55
C ASN A 3 -29.98 0.03 18.86
N LYS A 4 -29.03 0.87 19.26
CA LYS A 4 -28.78 2.16 18.62
C LYS A 4 -28.19 1.92 17.24
N PHE A 5 -28.84 2.49 16.23
CA PHE A 5 -28.40 2.46 14.84
C PHE A 5 -27.94 3.86 14.43
N TYR A 6 -26.80 3.91 13.74
CA TYR A 6 -26.19 5.14 13.27
C TYR A 6 -26.26 5.24 11.75
N THR A 7 -26.39 6.46 11.25
CA THR A 7 -26.24 6.77 9.83
C THR A 7 -24.76 6.90 9.47
N ILE A 8 -24.45 6.89 8.17
CA ILE A 8 -23.08 7.13 7.68
C ILE A 8 -22.55 8.46 8.19
N ASP A 9 -23.37 9.52 8.18
CA ASP A 9 -22.95 10.87 8.56
C ASP A 9 -22.72 10.98 10.07
N GLN A 10 -23.52 10.30 10.89
CA GLN A 10 -23.30 10.23 12.33
C GLN A 10 -22.02 9.47 12.69
N VAL A 11 -21.77 8.35 12.02
CA VAL A 11 -20.51 7.60 12.22
C VAL A 11 -19.30 8.42 11.75
N ALA A 12 -19.46 9.17 10.65
CA ALA A 12 -18.44 10.08 10.15
C ALA A 12 -18.08 11.15 11.20
N GLU A 13 -19.09 11.76 11.83
CA GLU A 13 -18.90 12.75 12.90
C GLU A 13 -18.25 12.15 14.15
N MET A 14 -18.73 10.98 14.60
CA MET A 14 -18.18 10.27 15.78
C MET A 14 -16.70 9.88 15.62
N LEU A 15 -16.31 9.50 14.40
CA LEU A 15 -14.94 9.07 14.10
C LEU A 15 -14.06 10.19 13.55
N GLY A 16 -14.58 11.41 13.38
CA GLY A 16 -13.86 12.51 12.74
C GLY A 16 -13.43 12.21 11.30
N MET A 17 -14.15 11.34 10.60
CA MET A 17 -13.84 10.90 9.23
C MET A 17 -14.83 11.46 8.21
N HIS A 18 -14.43 11.51 6.94
CA HIS A 18 -15.35 11.92 5.88
C HIS A 18 -16.34 10.80 5.53
N HIS A 19 -17.63 11.12 5.32
CA HIS A 19 -18.69 10.15 4.98
C HIS A 19 -18.35 9.23 3.78
N LYS A 20 -17.57 9.74 2.81
CA LYS A 20 -17.07 8.97 1.66
C LYS A 20 -16.18 7.79 2.10
N THR A 21 -15.36 8.00 3.13
CA THR A 21 -14.49 6.96 3.70
C THR A 21 -15.32 5.90 4.43
N ILE A 22 -16.33 6.32 5.20
CA ILE A 22 -17.26 5.39 5.85
C ILE A 22 -18.02 4.55 4.82
N ARG A 23 -18.53 5.18 3.76
CA ARG A 23 -19.18 4.46 2.64
C ARG A 23 -18.22 3.47 1.98
N LYS A 24 -16.96 3.85 1.79
CA LYS A 24 -15.92 2.97 1.24
C LYS A 24 -15.70 1.76 2.16
N PHE A 25 -15.62 1.95 3.47
CA PHE A 25 -15.47 0.85 4.43
C PHE A 25 -16.66 -0.12 4.41
N ILE A 26 -17.88 0.38 4.23
CA ILE A 26 -19.06 -0.46 4.05
C ILE A 26 -18.96 -1.26 2.76
N THR A 27 -18.58 -0.60 1.65
CA THR A 27 -18.47 -1.25 0.33
C THR A 27 -17.36 -2.30 0.29
N GLU A 28 -16.26 -2.07 1.01
CA GLU A 28 -15.15 -3.02 1.16
C GLU A 28 -15.43 -4.13 2.19
N GLY A 29 -16.60 -4.12 2.84
CA GLY A 29 -16.95 -5.10 3.89
C GLY A 29 -16.16 -4.96 5.18
N ARG A 30 -15.43 -3.86 5.37
CA ARG A 30 -14.66 -3.60 6.60
C ARG A 30 -15.56 -3.16 7.74
N LEU A 31 -16.61 -2.42 7.44
CA LEU A 31 -17.63 -1.98 8.40
C LEU A 31 -18.97 -2.61 8.03
N ILE A 32 -19.54 -3.39 8.94
CA ILE A 32 -20.83 -4.04 8.73
C ILE A 32 -21.93 -2.99 8.83
N ALA A 33 -22.78 -2.93 7.81
CA ALA A 33 -23.93 -2.03 7.77
C ALA A 33 -25.10 -2.71 7.06
N ASN A 34 -26.31 -2.42 7.51
CA ASN A 34 -27.55 -2.87 6.89
C ASN A 34 -28.15 -1.75 6.05
N LYS A 35 -28.57 -2.07 4.83
CA LYS A 35 -29.24 -1.11 3.95
C LYS A 35 -30.72 -1.08 4.29
N VAL A 36 -31.20 0.05 4.80
CA VAL A 36 -32.60 0.26 5.16
C VAL A 36 -33.16 1.38 4.30
N GLY A 37 -34.00 1.03 3.33
CA GLY A 37 -34.48 1.95 2.31
C GLY A 37 -33.34 2.51 1.45
N LYS A 38 -33.20 3.85 1.42
CA LYS A 38 -32.15 4.55 0.66
C LYS A 38 -30.87 4.83 1.48
N GLN A 39 -30.83 4.44 2.75
CA GLN A 39 -29.72 4.78 3.65
C GLN A 39 -29.10 3.52 4.26
N TRP A 40 -27.81 3.61 4.58
CA TRP A 40 -27.14 2.61 5.39
C TRP A 40 -27.38 2.89 6.88
N ARG A 41 -27.53 1.82 7.65
CA ARG A 41 -27.66 1.82 9.10
C ARG A 41 -26.60 0.89 9.68
N ILE A 42 -25.80 1.42 10.59
CA ILE A 42 -24.69 0.73 11.24
C ILE A 42 -25.12 0.49 12.68
N SER A 43 -25.02 -0.74 13.18
CA SER A 43 -25.33 -0.98 14.60
C SER A 43 -24.19 -0.48 15.48
N GLY A 44 -24.51 -0.04 16.70
CA GLY A 44 -23.47 0.35 17.66
C GLY A 44 -22.48 -0.77 18.00
N HIS A 45 -22.94 -2.03 17.98
CA HIS A 45 -22.08 -3.19 18.20
C HIS A 45 -21.08 -3.37 17.05
N ASP A 46 -21.53 -3.30 15.81
CA ASP A 46 -20.67 -3.40 14.62
C ASP A 46 -19.67 -2.25 14.54
N LEU A 47 -20.08 -1.06 14.99
CA LEU A 47 -19.20 0.10 15.08
C LEU A 47 -18.10 -0.10 16.14
N SER A 48 -18.44 -0.64 17.31
CA SER A 48 -17.46 -0.97 18.36
C SER A 48 -16.46 -2.02 17.89
N LEU A 49 -16.93 -3.09 17.25
CA LEU A 49 -16.07 -4.12 16.66
C LEU A 49 -15.17 -3.54 15.56
N PHE A 50 -15.68 -2.61 14.76
CA PHE A 50 -14.87 -1.90 13.77
C PHE A 50 -13.77 -1.07 14.44
N LEU A 51 -14.07 -0.38 15.54
CA LEU A 51 -13.09 0.42 16.27
C LEU A 51 -12.02 -0.45 16.91
N GLU A 52 -12.39 -1.50 17.65
CA GLU A 52 -11.44 -2.43 18.26
C GLU A 52 -10.49 -3.06 17.23
N LYS A 53 -11.03 -3.45 16.07
CA LYS A 53 -10.24 -4.02 14.96
C LYS A 53 -9.31 -3.01 14.28
N ASN A 54 -9.61 -1.72 14.37
CA ASN A 54 -8.78 -0.68 13.81
C ASN A 54 -7.91 0.03 14.84
N ASP A 55 -8.15 -0.04 16.15
CA ASP A 55 -7.26 0.51 17.17
C ASP A 55 -5.90 -0.22 17.16
N GLU A 56 -5.88 -1.52 16.83
CA GLU A 56 -4.65 -2.26 16.51
C GLU A 56 -3.94 -1.75 15.22
N LYS A 57 -4.57 -0.87 14.44
CA LYS A 57 -4.07 -0.32 13.16
C LYS A 57 -4.03 1.22 13.12
N PHE A 58 -4.58 1.92 14.12
CA PHE A 58 -4.81 3.37 14.10
C PHE A 58 -3.58 4.18 14.50
N ASP A 59 -2.59 3.59 15.19
CA ASP A 59 -1.29 4.25 15.42
C ASP A 59 -0.48 4.44 14.13
N ALA A 60 -0.82 3.75 13.02
CA ALA A 60 -0.02 3.72 11.81
C ALA A 60 -0.62 4.47 10.60
N LYS A 61 -1.60 5.36 10.78
CA LYS A 61 -2.26 6.00 9.62
C LYS A 61 -2.63 7.47 9.75
N LYS A 62 -1.63 8.30 10.04
CA LYS A 62 -1.69 9.72 9.63
C LYS A 62 -1.41 9.80 8.13
N ILE A 63 -2.48 9.83 7.33
CA ILE A 63 -2.44 9.90 5.86
C ILE A 63 -2.12 11.34 5.43
N ASN A 64 -0.95 11.54 4.83
CA ASN A 64 -0.81 12.53 3.77
C ASN A 64 -1.46 11.96 2.50
N LYS A 65 -2.45 12.69 2.02
CA LYS A 65 -3.08 12.56 0.71
C LYS A 65 -1.99 12.81 -0.34
N GLU A 66 -1.77 11.89 -1.26
CA GLU A 66 -1.91 12.13 -2.71
C GLU A 66 -1.54 10.89 -3.54
N GLN A 67 -2.57 10.41 -4.25
CA GLN A 67 -2.59 9.78 -5.56
C GLN A 67 -1.37 8.95 -6.02
N GLY A 68 -1.54 7.63 -5.90
CA GLY A 68 -0.84 6.60 -6.67
C GLY A 68 -1.60 5.30 -6.46
N VAL A 69 -1.90 4.56 -7.53
CA VAL A 69 -2.78 3.38 -7.53
C VAL A 69 -2.27 2.33 -6.52
N SER A 70 -3.01 2.15 -5.42
CA SER A 70 -2.76 1.12 -4.41
C SER A 70 -3.48 -0.16 -4.84
N PHE A 71 -2.76 -1.09 -5.48
CA PHE A 71 -3.26 -2.44 -5.67
C PHE A 71 -2.84 -3.31 -4.47
N SER A 72 -3.82 -3.78 -3.70
CA SER A 72 -3.58 -4.78 -2.66
C SER A 72 -4.74 -5.78 -2.68
N THR A 73 -4.51 -6.96 -3.26
CA THR A 73 -5.42 -8.10 -3.21
C THR A 73 -5.23 -8.88 -1.91
N ILE A 74 -6.30 -8.87 -1.12
CA ILE A 74 -6.90 -9.92 -0.27
C ILE A 74 -6.01 -11.04 0.29
N SER A 75 -6.05 -11.11 1.62
CA SER A 75 -6.00 -12.26 2.54
C SER A 75 -4.93 -13.33 2.38
N GLU A 76 -4.08 -13.43 3.40
CA GLU A 76 -3.95 -14.64 4.23
C GLU A 76 -3.11 -14.33 5.47
N ASN A 77 -3.56 -14.85 6.62
CA ASN A 77 -2.92 -14.76 7.92
C ASN A 77 -1.53 -15.40 7.85
N VAL A 78 -0.49 -14.57 7.79
CA VAL A 78 0.87 -14.96 8.17
C VAL A 78 1.28 -13.95 9.22
N GLU A 79 1.64 -14.46 10.40
CA GLU A 79 2.20 -13.66 11.50
C GLU A 79 3.23 -12.69 10.92
N ILE A 80 2.91 -11.40 10.99
CA ILE A 80 3.76 -10.35 10.48
C ILE A 80 4.93 -10.28 11.47
N VAL A 81 6.03 -10.94 11.14
CA VAL A 81 7.33 -10.58 11.71
C VAL A 81 7.56 -9.15 11.24
N GLU A 82 7.21 -8.20 12.10
CA GLU A 82 7.43 -6.80 11.82
C GLU A 82 8.93 -6.60 11.76
N SER A 83 9.47 -6.33 10.57
CA SER A 83 10.89 -6.09 10.39
C SER A 83 11.28 -4.90 11.26
N LYS A 84 12.07 -5.14 12.31
CA LYS A 84 12.61 -4.09 13.21
C LYS A 84 13.33 -2.98 12.45
N ILE A 85 13.79 -3.27 11.24
CA ILE A 85 14.59 -2.39 10.40
C ILE A 85 13.87 -2.21 9.07
N ASN A 86 13.56 -0.96 8.74
CA ASN A 86 13.13 -0.53 7.41
C ASN A 86 14.22 0.32 6.81
N VAL A 87 14.49 0.11 5.53
CA VAL A 87 15.55 0.78 4.77
C VAL A 87 14.91 1.54 3.63
N SER A 88 15.44 2.74 3.34
CA SER A 88 15.13 3.48 2.13
C SER A 88 16.40 3.68 1.33
N THR A 89 16.33 3.43 0.02
CA THR A 89 17.46 3.54 -0.88
C THR A 89 17.07 4.30 -2.13
N VAL A 90 17.91 5.23 -2.55
CA VAL A 90 17.78 5.93 -3.83
C VAL A 90 18.97 5.52 -4.70
N VAL A 91 18.68 5.00 -5.89
CA VAL A 91 19.67 4.60 -6.89
C VAL A 91 19.47 5.44 -8.13
N ASP A 92 20.48 6.23 -8.48
CA ASP A 92 20.52 6.97 -9.74
C ASP A 92 21.38 6.20 -10.75
N ILE A 93 20.79 5.87 -11.89
CA ILE A 93 21.45 5.18 -13.01
C ILE A 93 21.42 6.15 -14.19
N ASN A 94 22.61 6.48 -14.70
CA ASN A 94 22.77 7.37 -15.85
C ASN A 94 22.81 6.57 -17.15
N GLU A 95 22.72 7.29 -18.27
CA GLU A 95 22.85 6.75 -19.62
C GLU A 95 21.76 5.73 -20.02
N ILE A 96 20.61 5.74 -19.33
CA ILE A 96 19.48 4.85 -19.61
C ILE A 96 18.55 5.44 -20.66
N ASP A 97 18.38 4.74 -21.78
CA ASP A 97 17.38 5.06 -22.80
C ASP A 97 15.97 4.51 -22.47
N MET A 98 15.02 4.69 -23.39
CA MET A 98 13.63 4.25 -23.17
C MET A 98 13.45 2.74 -23.22
N ASP A 99 14.20 2.03 -24.07
CA ASP A 99 14.06 0.58 -24.23
C ASP A 99 14.69 -0.12 -23.03
N GLU A 100 15.83 0.37 -22.57
CA GLU A 100 16.49 -0.06 -21.33
C GLU A 100 15.61 0.21 -20.11
N TYR A 101 15.03 1.41 -20.01
CA TYR A 101 14.09 1.73 -18.94
C TYR A 101 12.90 0.75 -18.91
N MET A 102 12.29 0.48 -20.06
CA MET A 102 11.15 -0.46 -20.15
C MET A 102 11.57 -1.87 -19.72
N ARG A 103 12.76 -2.32 -20.13
CA ARG A 103 13.27 -3.64 -19.74
C ARG A 103 13.54 -3.73 -18.23
N ILE A 104 14.28 -2.76 -17.68
CA ILE A 104 14.64 -2.72 -16.26
C ILE A 104 13.38 -2.61 -15.40
N SER A 105 12.48 -1.69 -15.73
CA SER A 105 11.24 -1.47 -14.97
C SER A 105 10.34 -2.70 -14.95
N ASN A 106 10.10 -3.33 -16.10
CA ASN A 106 9.28 -4.54 -16.18
C ASN A 106 9.86 -5.69 -15.38
N MET A 107 11.17 -5.89 -15.42
CA MET A 107 11.83 -6.96 -14.69
C MET A 107 11.79 -6.72 -13.18
N LEU A 108 12.07 -5.51 -12.71
CA LEU A 108 12.00 -5.16 -11.30
C LEU A 108 10.56 -5.26 -10.76
N LEU A 109 9.55 -4.86 -11.54
CA LEU A 109 8.15 -5.05 -11.18
C LEU A 109 7.75 -6.53 -11.15
N ALA A 110 8.28 -7.35 -12.06
CA ALA A 110 8.04 -8.80 -12.05
C ALA A 110 8.65 -9.46 -10.80
N VAL A 111 9.88 -9.07 -10.43
CA VAL A 111 10.54 -9.55 -9.20
C VAL A 111 9.74 -9.14 -7.96
N MET A 112 9.23 -7.90 -7.91
CA MET A 112 8.37 -7.44 -6.81
C MET A 112 7.05 -8.22 -6.69
N ASN A 113 6.46 -8.59 -7.82
CA ASN A 113 5.20 -9.35 -7.85
C ASN A 113 5.39 -10.85 -7.59
N CYS A 114 6.63 -11.33 -7.50
CA CYS A 114 6.89 -12.70 -7.12
C CYS A 114 6.39 -12.92 -5.67
N LYS A 115 5.67 -14.02 -5.44
CA LYS A 115 4.92 -14.27 -4.20
C LYS A 115 5.85 -14.64 -3.04
N ASP A 116 6.63 -13.69 -2.56
CA ASP A 116 7.34 -13.79 -1.30
C ASP A 116 6.55 -13.05 -0.22
N SER A 117 6.19 -13.75 0.86
CA SER A 117 5.46 -13.17 1.98
C SER A 117 6.26 -12.07 2.69
N GLU A 118 7.59 -12.05 2.53
CA GLU A 118 8.48 -11.01 3.07
C GLU A 118 8.41 -9.68 2.30
N MET A 119 7.86 -9.67 1.08
CA MET A 119 7.74 -8.46 0.23
C MET A 119 6.49 -7.61 0.51
N LYS A 120 5.59 -8.07 1.39
CA LYS A 120 4.23 -7.50 1.58
C LYS A 120 4.19 -6.04 2.08
N LYS A 121 5.29 -5.50 2.62
CA LYS A 121 5.40 -4.10 3.06
C LYS A 121 6.46 -3.30 2.28
N SER A 122 6.96 -3.79 1.15
CA SER A 122 8.00 -3.10 0.38
C SER A 122 7.41 -2.29 -0.79
N THR A 123 8.06 -1.19 -1.14
CA THR A 123 7.67 -0.35 -2.28
C THR A 123 8.86 -0.06 -3.19
N ILE A 124 8.56 0.08 -4.48
CA ILE A 124 9.48 0.53 -5.51
C ILE A 124 8.81 1.63 -6.31
N ASN A 125 9.52 2.74 -6.45
CA ASN A 125 9.12 3.84 -7.32
C ASN A 125 10.25 4.12 -8.29
N MET A 126 9.92 4.38 -9.54
CA MET A 126 10.89 4.67 -10.59
C MET A 126 10.50 5.94 -11.33
N LYS A 127 11.50 6.76 -11.65
CA LYS A 127 11.33 7.95 -12.47
C LYS A 127 12.42 7.98 -13.54
N HIS A 128 12.01 7.99 -14.80
CA HIS A 128 12.93 8.16 -15.93
C HIS A 128 12.84 9.58 -16.49
N ASN A 129 13.99 10.22 -16.65
CA ASN A 129 14.11 11.47 -17.38
C ASN A 129 14.72 11.18 -18.76
N LYS A 130 13.92 11.39 -19.82
CA LYS A 130 14.33 11.17 -21.21
C LYS A 130 15.44 12.12 -21.67
N GLU A 131 15.41 13.36 -21.21
CA GLU A 131 16.38 14.39 -21.65
C GLU A 131 17.76 14.14 -21.04
N GLU A 132 17.79 13.80 -19.76
CA GLU A 132 19.03 13.51 -19.02
C GLU A 132 19.49 12.06 -19.13
N LYS A 133 18.72 11.20 -19.84
CA LYS A 133 18.92 9.73 -19.89
C LYS A 133 19.17 9.14 -18.50
N ARG A 134 18.36 9.53 -17.51
CA ARG A 134 18.59 9.18 -16.11
C ARG A 134 17.40 8.46 -15.52
N LEU A 135 17.64 7.29 -14.94
CA LEU A 135 16.68 6.50 -14.19
C LEU A 135 16.96 6.64 -12.69
N ARG A 136 15.99 7.17 -11.95
CA ARG A 136 15.99 7.19 -10.48
C ARG A 136 15.08 6.09 -9.96
N ILE A 137 15.62 5.19 -9.15
CA ILE A 137 14.89 4.14 -8.46
C ILE A 137 14.87 4.47 -6.97
N MET A 138 13.70 4.45 -6.36
CA MET A 138 13.48 4.68 -4.94
C MET A 138 12.87 3.41 -4.35
N LEU A 139 13.57 2.82 -3.39
CA LEU A 139 13.17 1.60 -2.71
C LEU A 139 12.86 1.91 -1.25
N TRP A 140 11.87 1.22 -0.71
CA TRP A 140 11.57 1.20 0.71
C TRP A 140 11.12 -0.20 1.12
N GLY A 141 11.62 -0.73 2.22
CA GLY A 141 11.23 -2.06 2.69
C GLY A 141 12.17 -2.65 3.72
N SER A 142 12.09 -3.97 3.91
CA SER A 142 12.97 -4.70 4.81
C SER A 142 14.42 -4.72 4.30
N LEU A 143 15.39 -4.91 5.21
CA LEU A 143 16.80 -5.02 4.83
C LEU A 143 17.02 -6.10 3.77
N LYS A 144 16.43 -7.29 3.97
CA LYS A 144 16.59 -8.42 3.04
C LYS A 144 16.02 -8.12 1.66
N PHE A 145 14.87 -7.45 1.61
CA PHE A 145 14.29 -6.98 0.36
C PHE A 145 15.22 -6.01 -0.37
N ILE A 146 15.76 -5.02 0.34
CA ILE A 146 16.68 -4.05 -0.27
C ILE A 146 17.95 -4.72 -0.82
N GLU A 147 18.55 -5.66 -0.08
CA GLU A 147 19.71 -6.42 -0.57
C GLU A 147 19.40 -7.16 -1.88
N ASN A 148 18.29 -7.90 -1.92
CA ASN A 148 17.88 -8.65 -3.11
C ASN A 148 17.62 -7.71 -4.30
N MET A 149 16.98 -6.56 -4.05
CA MET A 149 16.69 -5.57 -5.08
C MET A 149 17.96 -4.90 -5.62
N LEU A 150 18.90 -4.53 -4.75
CA LEU A 150 20.18 -3.96 -5.17
C LEU A 150 20.99 -4.97 -5.99
N SER A 151 21.02 -6.24 -5.58
CA SER A 151 21.66 -7.30 -6.36
C SER A 151 21.01 -7.45 -7.74
N THR A 152 19.67 -7.40 -7.81
CA THR A 152 18.94 -7.48 -9.09
C THR A 152 19.27 -6.29 -9.99
N ILE A 153 19.28 -5.07 -9.44
CA ILE A 153 19.64 -3.86 -10.18
C ILE A 153 21.07 -3.96 -10.74
N SER A 154 22.04 -4.45 -9.96
CA SER A 154 23.42 -4.64 -10.43
C SER A 154 23.45 -5.54 -11.67
N ILE A 155 22.79 -6.68 -11.62
CA ILE A 155 22.74 -7.64 -12.74
C ILE A 155 22.11 -7.00 -13.98
N LEU A 156 21.00 -6.29 -13.82
CA LEU A 156 20.27 -5.68 -14.94
C LEU A 156 21.06 -4.57 -15.64
N VAL A 157 21.84 -3.82 -14.88
CA VAL A 157 22.70 -2.75 -15.39
C VAL A 157 23.96 -3.32 -16.02
N GLU A 158 24.61 -4.30 -15.40
CA GLU A 158 25.82 -4.96 -15.93
C GLU A 158 25.54 -5.69 -17.25
N THR A 159 24.37 -6.30 -17.40
CA THR A 159 23.97 -6.99 -18.65
C THR A 159 23.79 -6.01 -19.82
N ASN A 160 23.71 -4.70 -19.58
CA ASN A 160 23.61 -3.67 -20.62
C ASN A 160 24.95 -3.06 -21.04
N ASN A 161 26.00 -3.23 -20.24
CA ASN A 161 27.34 -2.72 -20.55
C ASN A 161 28.20 -3.73 -21.34
N LEU A 162 27.59 -4.80 -21.84
CA LEU A 162 28.18 -5.86 -22.67
C LEU A 162 27.49 -5.89 -24.04
#